data_AF-A0A522WFQ2-F1
#
_entry.id   AF-A0A522WFQ2-F1
#
_cell.length_a   1.000
_cell.length_b   1.000
_cell.length_c   1.000
_cell.angle_alpha   90.00
_cell.angle_beta   90.00
_cell.angle_gamma   90.00
#
_symmetry.space_group_name_H-M   'P 1'
#
loop_
_entity.id
_entity.type
_entity.pdbx_description
1 polymer ?
#
loop_
_entity_poly.entity_id
_entity_poly.type
_entity_poly.pdbx_seq_one_letter_code
_entity_poly.pdbx_strand_id
1 'polypeptide(L)'
;MAETKCRTIFLSSVFLVTVFLANGVCWASPKIELPQGKEYNLGNLEEGKIYERGFPIKNTGDSDLEVKAVKVGCGCTTILYPKDKVTVSPSQAIEAKFTFNTEGMDGEGVKYIYIESNDPGEPVIKLKLAYNAQRQSQAVISRFLSFGVLTVMGAGLIDGFNPCAFTVLVFFISFLTFVGYKKRELAILGITFILAVFVTYVLIGLGLFKFIQSLELFGFLSKIIYLVIAGLAIILGIYSLYDWYVYNKTKDPERIKLRLPDFIKRRTQKIIQDSARDKNRTMAELIITVFLSGFLVSLLESICTGQTYVPTIAYVVREPDLRASAFGYLALYNIMFILPLAVILIAALQGVNSEAFSKIARGHLGTIKLLTAGLFFLLGILLLFAKGGI
;
A
#
# COMPACT_ATOMS: atom_id res chain seq x y z
N MET A 1 82.13 6.59 -66.64
CA MET A 1 80.90 7.40 -66.66
C MET A 1 79.78 6.50 -66.15
N ALA A 2 79.15 6.86 -65.02
CA ALA A 2 78.00 6.26 -64.32
C ALA A 2 78.14 4.78 -63.86
N GLU A 3 78.49 4.47 -62.60
CA GLU A 3 77.65 4.41 -61.37
C GLU A 3 76.34 3.60 -61.47
N THR A 4 76.22 2.53 -60.66
CA THR A 4 75.22 2.29 -59.58
C THR A 4 75.34 0.80 -59.11
N LYS A 5 76.02 0.46 -57.99
CA LYS A 5 75.50 0.17 -56.61
C LYS A 5 74.42 -0.96 -56.55
N CYS A 6 74.36 -1.92 -55.62
CA CYS A 6 74.98 -2.10 -54.29
C CYS A 6 74.52 -3.45 -53.67
N ARG A 7 75.46 -4.24 -53.11
CA ARG A 7 75.43 -4.97 -51.79
C ARG A 7 74.39 -6.10 -51.50
N THR A 8 74.62 -7.13 -50.67
CA THR A 8 75.75 -7.69 -49.87
C THR A 8 75.19 -8.88 -49.02
N ILE A 9 75.78 -10.09 -49.08
CA ILE A 9 76.56 -10.86 -48.05
C ILE A 9 75.85 -11.37 -46.77
N PHE A 10 76.05 -12.67 -46.44
CA PHE A 10 76.58 -13.29 -45.17
C PHE A 10 75.89 -14.65 -44.88
N LEU A 11 76.50 -15.85 -44.95
CA LEU A 11 77.67 -16.49 -44.29
C LEU A 11 77.53 -16.79 -42.78
N SER A 12 77.27 -18.08 -42.48
CA SER A 12 77.78 -18.96 -41.40
C SER A 12 77.92 -18.46 -39.95
N SER A 13 77.41 -19.25 -38.99
CA SER A 13 78.19 -20.01 -37.97
C SER A 13 77.35 -20.39 -36.70
N VAL A 14 77.80 -21.44 -35.97
CA VAL A 14 77.70 -21.61 -34.49
C VAL A 14 76.70 -22.63 -33.87
N PHE A 15 77.30 -23.67 -33.24
CA PHE A 15 77.03 -24.33 -31.93
C PHE A 15 75.98 -25.42 -31.68
N LEU A 16 76.50 -26.51 -31.08
CA LEU A 16 76.02 -27.25 -29.89
C LEU A 16 74.53 -27.63 -29.80
N VAL A 17 74.24 -28.90 -30.10
CA VAL A 17 72.98 -29.56 -29.73
C VAL A 17 73.22 -30.45 -28.50
N THR A 18 73.19 -29.85 -27.31
CA THR A 18 72.91 -30.55 -26.05
C THR A 18 71.42 -30.36 -25.75
N VAL A 19 70.58 -31.31 -26.18
CA VAL A 19 69.16 -31.34 -25.79
C VAL A 19 69.09 -31.80 -24.34
N PHE A 20 68.92 -30.82 -23.46
CA PHE A 20 68.43 -30.98 -22.10
C PHE A 20 67.13 -31.80 -22.14
N LEU A 21 67.13 -32.99 -21.54
CA LEU A 21 65.91 -33.65 -21.11
C LEU A 21 65.29 -32.76 -20.02
N ALA A 22 64.36 -31.91 -20.42
CA ALA A 22 63.50 -31.19 -19.52
C ALA A 22 62.66 -32.23 -18.76
N ASN A 23 63.13 -32.60 -17.57
CA ASN A 23 62.27 -33.12 -16.52
C ASN A 23 61.21 -32.04 -16.27
N GLY A 24 60.04 -32.19 -16.90
CA GLY A 24 58.84 -31.48 -16.51
C GLY A 24 58.50 -31.92 -15.09
N VAL A 25 59.06 -31.22 -14.10
CA VAL A 25 58.55 -31.31 -12.73
C VAL A 25 57.12 -30.82 -12.84
N CYS A 26 56.16 -31.74 -12.74
CA CYS A 26 54.76 -31.41 -12.56
C CYS A 26 54.66 -30.86 -11.13
N TRP A 27 54.70 -29.54 -10.98
CA TRP A 27 54.56 -28.90 -9.68
C TRP A 27 53.08 -28.98 -9.31
N ALA A 28 52.76 -29.79 -8.29
CA ALA A 28 51.42 -29.85 -7.74
C ALA A 28 51.00 -28.46 -7.25
N SER A 29 49.85 -27.97 -7.70
CA SER A 29 49.35 -26.63 -7.48
C SER A 29 47.88 -26.68 -7.04
N PRO A 30 47.50 -25.94 -5.98
CA PRO A 30 46.12 -25.86 -5.58
C PRO A 30 45.35 -25.05 -6.63
N LYS A 31 44.08 -25.40 -6.83
CA LYS A 31 43.20 -24.66 -7.75
C LYS A 31 41.81 -24.52 -7.18
N ILE A 32 41.38 -23.29 -6.92
CA ILE A 32 40.05 -23.00 -6.38
C ILE A 32 39.03 -22.92 -7.51
N GLU A 33 37.86 -23.51 -7.30
CA GLU A 33 36.74 -23.45 -8.22
C GLU A 33 35.42 -23.26 -7.47
N LEU A 34 34.56 -22.41 -8.01
CA LEU A 34 33.16 -22.29 -7.59
C LEU A 34 32.28 -22.97 -8.65
N PRO A 35 31.76 -24.20 -8.40
CA PRO A 35 31.01 -24.96 -9.40
C PRO A 35 29.83 -24.24 -10.03
N GLN A 36 29.21 -23.32 -9.29
CA GLN A 36 28.07 -22.50 -9.73
C GLN A 36 28.48 -21.20 -10.47
N GLY A 37 29.78 -20.95 -10.61
CA GLY A 37 30.33 -19.71 -11.14
C GLY A 37 30.53 -18.61 -10.09
N LYS A 38 30.97 -17.44 -10.56
CA LYS A 38 31.28 -16.26 -9.74
C LYS A 38 30.07 -15.34 -9.53
N GLU A 39 28.87 -15.79 -9.88
CA GLU A 39 27.61 -15.10 -9.65
C GLU A 39 26.62 -16.02 -8.95
N TYR A 40 26.08 -15.57 -7.83
CA TYR A 40 25.06 -16.24 -7.05
C TYR A 40 23.80 -15.38 -7.07
N ASN A 41 22.73 -15.89 -7.67
CA ASN A 41 21.45 -15.21 -7.68
C ASN A 41 20.65 -15.62 -6.45
N LEU A 42 20.45 -14.67 -5.52
CA LEU A 42 19.63 -14.84 -4.32
C LEU A 42 18.13 -14.81 -4.62
N GLY A 43 17.75 -14.35 -5.82
CA GLY A 43 16.38 -14.20 -6.27
C GLY A 43 15.64 -13.06 -5.59
N ASN A 44 14.32 -13.21 -5.50
CA ASN A 44 13.44 -12.27 -4.83
C ASN A 44 13.46 -12.53 -3.32
N LEU A 45 13.83 -11.50 -2.55
CA LEU A 45 13.91 -11.54 -1.11
C LEU A 45 12.91 -10.56 -0.51
N GLU A 46 12.19 -10.95 0.52
CA GLU A 46 11.43 -10.02 1.34
C GLU A 46 12.36 -9.17 2.21
N GLU A 47 12.16 -7.85 2.21
CA GLU A 47 12.85 -6.86 3.03
C GLU A 47 12.64 -7.11 4.54
N GLY A 48 13.63 -6.77 5.35
CA GLY A 48 13.58 -6.93 6.81
C GLY A 48 13.74 -8.37 7.31
N LYS A 49 14.06 -9.33 6.43
CA LYS A 49 14.36 -10.72 6.79
C LYS A 49 15.84 -11.05 6.68
N ILE A 50 16.26 -12.09 7.41
CA ILE A 50 17.59 -12.68 7.35
C ILE A 50 17.49 -14.03 6.63
N TYR A 51 18.30 -14.20 5.59
CA TYR A 51 18.36 -15.43 4.80
C TYR A 51 19.68 -16.16 5.03
N GLU A 52 19.63 -17.42 5.41
CA GLU A 52 20.81 -18.29 5.43
C GLU A 52 20.98 -18.96 4.05
N ARG A 53 22.20 -18.96 3.52
CA ARG A 53 22.56 -19.50 2.20
C ARG A 53 23.93 -20.15 2.26
N GLY A 54 24.20 -20.99 1.27
CA GLY A 54 25.46 -21.70 1.12
C GLY A 54 25.94 -21.73 -0.33
N PHE A 55 27.26 -21.82 -0.50
CA PHE A 55 27.88 -22.11 -1.79
C PHE A 55 29.07 -23.06 -1.67
N PRO A 56 29.27 -23.96 -2.65
CA PRO A 56 30.41 -24.87 -2.64
C PRO A 56 31.70 -24.15 -3.07
N ILE A 57 32.78 -24.44 -2.36
CA ILE A 57 34.16 -24.15 -2.74
C ILE A 57 34.85 -25.50 -2.99
N LYS A 58 35.34 -25.72 -4.20
CA LYS A 58 35.98 -26.97 -4.61
C LYS A 58 37.46 -26.76 -4.91
N ASN A 59 38.27 -27.74 -4.51
CA ASN A 59 39.65 -27.85 -4.97
C ASN A 59 39.71 -28.74 -6.21
N THR A 60 40.03 -28.16 -7.37
CA THR A 60 40.25 -28.91 -8.63
C THR A 60 41.72 -29.03 -9.01
N GLY A 61 42.61 -28.64 -8.10
CA GLY A 61 44.05 -28.83 -8.19
C GLY A 61 44.48 -30.20 -7.66
N ASP A 62 45.79 -30.41 -7.67
CA ASP A 62 46.47 -31.65 -7.27
C ASP A 62 47.27 -31.50 -5.96
N SER A 63 47.21 -30.34 -5.30
CA SER A 63 47.68 -30.12 -3.93
C SER A 63 46.63 -29.44 -3.04
N ASP A 64 46.88 -29.40 -1.73
CA ASP A 64 45.95 -28.87 -0.74
C ASP A 64 45.64 -27.37 -0.95
N LEU A 65 44.35 -27.06 -1.10
CA LEU A 65 43.85 -25.70 -1.18
C LEU A 65 43.59 -25.17 0.22
N GLU A 66 44.29 -24.10 0.58
CA GLU A 66 44.06 -23.36 1.82
C GLU A 66 43.12 -22.18 1.54
N VAL A 67 41.89 -22.27 2.03
CA VAL A 67 40.98 -21.12 2.09
C VAL A 67 41.35 -20.32 3.34
N LYS A 68 42.06 -19.22 3.15
CA LYS A 68 42.63 -18.39 4.23
C LYS A 68 41.55 -17.59 4.96
N ALA A 69 40.62 -17.02 4.19
CA ALA A 69 39.52 -16.24 4.74
C ALA A 69 38.36 -16.13 3.73
N VAL A 70 37.14 -16.05 4.25
CA VAL A 70 35.96 -15.64 3.48
C VAL A 70 35.45 -14.34 4.11
N LYS A 71 35.49 -13.25 3.34
CA LYS A 71 35.21 -11.87 3.81
C LYS A 71 34.06 -11.27 3.04
N VAL A 72 33.31 -10.38 3.68
CA VAL A 72 32.18 -9.66 3.08
C VAL A 72 32.56 -8.20 2.79
N GLY A 73 32.01 -7.64 1.72
CA GLY A 73 32.21 -6.21 1.40
C GLY A 73 31.27 -5.24 2.14
N CYS A 74 30.17 -5.73 2.73
CA CYS A 74 29.18 -4.94 3.49
C CYS A 74 28.88 -5.61 4.84
N GLY A 75 28.41 -4.82 5.81
CA GLY A 75 27.87 -5.35 7.08
C GLY A 75 26.52 -6.06 6.96
N CYS A 76 25.93 -6.10 5.75
CA CYS A 76 24.66 -6.74 5.45
C CYS A 76 24.76 -8.26 5.25
N THR A 77 25.97 -8.81 5.28
CA THR A 77 26.24 -10.24 5.08
C THR A 77 27.18 -10.70 6.19
N THR A 78 26.95 -11.88 6.75
CA THR A 78 27.85 -12.46 7.78
C THR A 78 28.21 -13.88 7.37
N ILE A 79 29.50 -14.23 7.42
CA ILE A 79 29.96 -15.59 7.14
C ILE A 79 29.73 -16.45 8.39
N LEU A 80 28.99 -17.55 8.22
CA LEU A 80 28.78 -18.57 9.24
C LEU A 80 29.87 -19.63 9.21
N TYR A 81 30.33 -20.00 8.01
CA TYR A 81 31.40 -20.97 7.79
C TYR A 81 32.07 -20.75 6.42
N PRO A 82 33.40 -20.94 6.29
CA PRO A 82 34.36 -21.13 7.38
C PRO A 82 34.65 -19.81 8.10
N LYS A 83 34.81 -19.84 9.44
CA LYS A 83 35.20 -18.66 10.24
C LYS A 83 36.71 -18.46 10.29
N ASP A 84 37.44 -19.57 10.26
CA ASP A 84 38.89 -19.63 10.31
C ASP A 84 39.43 -20.29 9.03
N LYS A 85 40.75 -20.27 8.86
CA LYS A 85 41.43 -20.95 7.76
C LYS A 85 41.04 -22.42 7.70
N VAL A 86 40.72 -22.92 6.51
CA VAL A 86 40.35 -24.32 6.26
C VAL A 86 41.11 -24.87 5.08
N THR A 87 41.53 -26.14 5.18
CA THR A 87 42.22 -26.87 4.11
C THR A 87 41.23 -27.77 3.38
N VAL A 88 41.26 -27.74 2.06
CA VAL A 88 40.43 -28.57 1.17
C VAL A 88 41.35 -29.46 0.34
N SER A 89 41.32 -30.76 0.60
CA SER A 89 42.14 -31.73 -0.14
C SER A 89 41.79 -31.78 -1.63
N PRO A 90 42.71 -32.27 -2.50
CA PRO A 90 42.45 -32.41 -3.92
C PRO A 90 41.12 -33.11 -4.23
N SER A 91 40.39 -32.58 -5.20
CA SER A 91 39.06 -33.05 -5.62
C SER A 91 37.93 -32.98 -4.57
N GLN A 92 38.19 -32.49 -3.35
CA GLN A 92 37.18 -32.28 -2.31
C GLN A 92 36.52 -30.90 -2.42
N ALA A 93 35.36 -30.76 -1.77
CA ALA A 93 34.64 -29.50 -1.67
C ALA A 93 34.14 -29.25 -0.25
N ILE A 94 34.04 -27.98 0.11
CA ILE A 94 33.41 -27.51 1.35
C ILE A 94 32.24 -26.59 1.00
N GLU A 95 31.23 -26.53 1.87
CA GLU A 95 30.10 -25.61 1.72
C GLU A 95 30.31 -24.38 2.59
N ALA A 96 30.61 -23.23 1.99
CA ALA A 96 30.69 -21.95 2.68
C ALA A 96 29.27 -21.42 2.95
N LYS A 97 28.95 -21.12 4.21
CA LYS A 97 27.62 -20.67 4.66
C LYS A 97 27.66 -19.22 5.09
N PHE A 98 26.60 -18.47 4.78
CA PHE A 98 26.47 -17.06 5.14
C PHE A 98 25.01 -16.68 5.44
N THR A 99 24.83 -15.62 6.22
CA THR A 99 23.55 -14.94 6.38
C THR A 99 23.53 -13.63 5.58
N PHE A 100 22.38 -13.29 5.04
CA PHE A 100 22.13 -12.07 4.29
C PHE A 100 20.96 -11.32 4.94
N ASN A 101 21.25 -10.17 5.57
CA ASN A 101 20.25 -9.29 6.17
C ASN A 101 19.76 -8.30 5.11
N THR A 102 18.45 -8.32 4.85
CA THR A 102 17.78 -7.46 3.86
C THR A 102 17.19 -6.18 4.44
N GLU A 103 17.40 -5.91 5.72
CA GLU A 103 16.93 -4.70 6.39
C GLU A 103 17.39 -3.43 5.65
N GLY A 104 16.42 -2.59 5.28
CA GLY A 104 16.67 -1.34 4.57
C GLY A 104 16.99 -1.49 3.07
N MET A 105 16.82 -2.68 2.48
CA MET A 105 17.01 -2.92 1.04
C MET A 105 15.71 -2.81 0.25
N ASP A 106 15.75 -2.20 -0.94
CA ASP A 106 14.61 -2.13 -1.87
C ASP A 106 15.12 -2.19 -3.31
N GLY A 107 14.48 -3.00 -4.14
CA GLY A 107 14.82 -3.21 -5.55
C GLY A 107 16.03 -4.11 -5.80
N GLU A 108 16.52 -4.06 -7.04
CA GLU A 108 17.66 -4.86 -7.49
C GLU A 108 18.98 -4.32 -6.96
N GLY A 109 19.88 -5.22 -6.58
CA GLY A 109 21.19 -4.86 -6.07
C GLY A 109 22.22 -5.96 -6.16
N VAL A 110 23.47 -5.56 -5.89
CA VAL A 110 24.63 -6.45 -5.93
C VAL A 110 25.48 -6.27 -4.68
N LYS A 111 25.90 -7.38 -4.07
CA LYS A 111 26.92 -7.44 -3.02
C LYS A 111 28.03 -8.40 -3.41
N TYR A 112 29.10 -8.43 -2.62
CA TYR A 112 30.27 -9.26 -2.90
C TYR A 112 30.75 -9.99 -1.67
N ILE A 113 31.12 -11.25 -1.87
CA ILE A 113 31.91 -12.07 -0.95
C ILE A 113 33.28 -12.28 -1.60
N TYR A 114 34.35 -12.11 -0.81
CA TYR A 114 35.73 -12.30 -1.21
C TYR A 114 36.28 -13.57 -0.55
N ILE A 115 36.88 -14.45 -1.34
CA ILE A 115 37.44 -15.73 -0.87
C ILE A 115 38.94 -15.69 -1.13
N GLU A 116 39.72 -15.62 -0.07
CA GLU A 116 41.19 -15.57 -0.12
C GLU A 116 41.76 -16.99 -0.01
N SER A 117 42.68 -17.37 -0.90
CA SER A 117 43.27 -18.71 -0.91
C SER A 117 44.79 -18.72 -1.18
N ASN A 118 45.38 -19.91 -1.23
CA ASN A 118 46.76 -20.16 -1.69
C ASN A 118 46.84 -20.55 -3.18
N ASP A 119 45.75 -20.45 -3.95
CA ASP A 119 45.79 -20.62 -5.41
C ASP A 119 46.67 -19.52 -6.04
N PRO A 120 47.77 -19.87 -6.75
CA PRO A 120 48.67 -18.90 -7.34
C PRO A 120 48.09 -18.19 -8.57
N GLY A 121 47.12 -18.80 -9.26
CA GLY A 121 46.43 -18.24 -10.42
C GLY A 121 45.29 -17.31 -10.03
N GLU A 122 44.58 -17.60 -8.93
CA GLU A 122 43.50 -16.76 -8.42
C GLU A 122 43.49 -16.71 -6.88
N PRO A 123 44.40 -15.91 -6.27
CA PRO A 123 44.53 -15.87 -4.80
C PRO A 123 43.33 -15.24 -4.10
N VAL A 124 42.50 -14.47 -4.84
CA VAL A 124 41.26 -13.89 -4.33
C VAL A 124 40.14 -14.05 -5.35
N ILE A 125 39.11 -14.84 -5.04
CA ILE A 125 37.87 -14.90 -5.84
C ILE A 125 36.88 -13.87 -5.31
N LYS A 126 36.27 -13.12 -6.23
CA LYS A 126 35.14 -12.22 -5.96
C LYS A 126 33.84 -12.85 -6.42
N LEU A 127 33.02 -13.33 -5.46
CA LEU A 127 31.68 -13.85 -5.71
C LEU A 127 30.66 -12.71 -5.67
N LYS A 128 29.95 -12.50 -6.79
CA LYS A 128 28.86 -11.53 -6.93
C LYS A 128 27.56 -12.14 -6.40
N LEU A 129 26.91 -11.47 -5.45
CA LEU A 129 25.57 -11.80 -4.96
C LEU A 129 24.57 -10.85 -5.63
N ALA A 130 23.75 -11.34 -6.54
CA ALA A 130 22.66 -10.58 -7.16
C ALA A 130 21.35 -10.84 -6.39
N TYR A 131 20.58 -9.80 -6.10
CA TYR A 131 19.31 -9.92 -5.38
C TYR A 131 18.27 -8.90 -5.85
N ASN A 132 17.00 -9.18 -5.61
CA ASN A 132 15.91 -8.22 -5.71
C ASN A 132 15.13 -8.21 -4.38
N ALA A 133 15.29 -7.13 -3.60
CA ALA A 133 14.62 -6.99 -2.31
C ALA A 133 13.26 -6.31 -2.48
N GLN A 134 12.20 -6.90 -1.93
CA GLN A 134 10.83 -6.39 -1.99
C GLN A 134 10.33 -6.05 -0.60
N ARG A 135 9.95 -4.79 -0.38
CA ARG A 135 9.21 -4.42 0.83
C ARG A 135 7.94 -5.24 0.96
N GLN A 136 7.65 -5.75 2.16
CA GLN A 136 6.50 -6.62 2.46
C GLN A 136 5.15 -6.04 2.00
N SER A 137 5.01 -4.72 1.95
CA SER A 137 3.83 -4.06 1.38
C SER A 137 3.61 -4.42 -0.09
N GLN A 138 4.68 -4.56 -0.89
CA GLN A 138 4.60 -4.85 -2.33
C GLN A 138 4.16 -6.29 -2.64
N ALA A 139 4.52 -7.27 -1.82
CA ALA A 139 4.21 -8.69 -2.05
C ALA A 139 2.74 -9.05 -1.69
N VAL A 140 2.17 -8.37 -0.70
CA VAL A 140 0.72 -8.49 -0.40
C VAL A 140 -0.09 -7.74 -1.44
N ILE A 141 0.40 -6.58 -1.86
CA ILE A 141 -0.18 -5.80 -2.95
C ILE A 141 -0.20 -6.67 -4.23
N SER A 142 0.92 -7.27 -4.67
CA SER A 142 1.04 -8.09 -5.90
C SER A 142 0.01 -9.22 -6.07
N ARG A 143 -0.37 -9.90 -4.97
CA ARG A 143 -1.46 -10.90 -4.95
C ARG A 143 -2.86 -10.30 -4.99
N PHE A 144 -3.04 -9.09 -4.48
CA PHE A 144 -4.25 -8.28 -4.68
C PHE A 144 -4.33 -7.66 -6.09
N LEU A 145 -3.20 -7.50 -6.81
CA LEU A 145 -3.11 -6.89 -8.15
C LEU A 145 -3.62 -7.78 -9.29
N SER A 146 -3.68 -9.11 -9.10
CA SER A 146 -4.13 -10.03 -10.15
C SER A 146 -5.62 -9.92 -10.46
N PHE A 147 -6.40 -9.27 -9.59
CA PHE A 147 -7.84 -9.03 -9.76
C PHE A 147 -8.17 -7.58 -10.21
N GLY A 148 -7.15 -6.75 -10.45
CA GLY A 148 -7.14 -5.36 -10.94
C GLY A 148 -8.48 -4.61 -10.99
N VAL A 149 -9.25 -4.79 -12.07
CA VAL A 149 -10.54 -4.10 -12.31
C VAL A 149 -11.58 -4.47 -11.27
N LEU A 150 -11.75 -5.75 -10.94
CA LEU A 150 -12.75 -6.22 -9.99
C LEU A 150 -12.43 -5.73 -8.57
N THR A 151 -11.13 -5.69 -8.21
CA THR A 151 -10.68 -5.14 -6.94
C THR A 151 -11.00 -3.65 -6.84
N VAL A 152 -10.71 -2.87 -7.87
CA VAL A 152 -10.99 -1.42 -7.89
C VAL A 152 -12.49 -1.15 -7.85
N MET A 153 -13.28 -1.92 -8.59
CA MET A 153 -14.75 -1.85 -8.56
C MET A 153 -15.32 -2.20 -7.19
N GLY A 154 -14.85 -3.29 -6.59
CA GLY A 154 -15.27 -3.73 -5.27
C GLY A 154 -14.89 -2.74 -4.18
N ALA A 155 -13.65 -2.22 -4.22
CA ALA A 155 -13.16 -1.24 -3.26
C ALA A 155 -13.98 0.06 -3.34
N GLY A 156 -14.20 0.60 -4.54
CA GLY A 156 -15.02 1.80 -4.73
C GLY A 156 -16.46 1.60 -4.26
N LEU A 157 -17.07 0.43 -4.55
CA LEU A 157 -18.43 0.14 -4.11
C LEU A 157 -18.53 0.00 -2.58
N ILE A 158 -17.60 -0.72 -1.96
CA ILE A 158 -17.52 -0.87 -0.49
C ILE A 158 -17.38 0.49 0.17
N ASP A 159 -16.53 1.36 -0.39
CA ASP A 159 -16.34 2.72 0.10
C ASP A 159 -17.60 3.57 -0.09
N GLY A 160 -18.36 3.38 -1.18
CA GLY A 160 -19.62 4.08 -1.42
C GLY A 160 -20.74 3.73 -0.42
N PHE A 161 -20.64 2.58 0.26
CA PHE A 161 -21.50 2.19 1.38
C PHE A 161 -21.02 2.72 2.74
N ASN A 162 -20.06 3.66 2.75
CA ASN A 162 -19.56 4.23 3.99
C ASN A 162 -20.72 4.85 4.80
N PRO A 163 -20.84 4.49 6.10
CA PRO A 163 -21.91 5.01 6.95
C PRO A 163 -21.93 6.55 7.04
N CYS A 164 -20.79 7.23 6.86
CA CYS A 164 -20.68 8.69 6.83
C CYS A 164 -21.33 9.30 5.58
N ALA A 165 -20.87 8.94 4.37
CA ALA A 165 -21.45 9.41 3.10
C ALA A 165 -22.94 9.11 2.99
N PHE A 166 -23.31 7.87 3.31
CA PHE A 166 -24.69 7.40 3.28
C PHE A 166 -25.60 8.25 4.18
N THR A 167 -25.17 8.47 5.43
CA THR A 167 -25.96 9.20 6.42
C THR A 167 -26.15 10.66 6.01
N VAL A 168 -25.09 11.33 5.53
CA VAL A 168 -25.17 12.73 5.11
C VAL A 168 -26.13 12.89 3.93
N LEU A 169 -26.04 12.05 2.90
CA LEU A 169 -26.93 12.15 1.74
C LEU A 169 -28.38 11.87 2.12
N VAL A 170 -28.65 10.85 2.94
CA VAL A 170 -30.01 10.53 3.38
C VAL A 170 -30.59 11.68 4.22
N PHE A 171 -29.83 12.25 5.15
CA PHE A 171 -30.28 13.42 5.90
C PHE A 171 -30.52 14.63 5.01
N PHE A 172 -29.63 14.87 4.04
CA PHE A 172 -29.74 15.96 3.11
C PHE A 172 -31.00 15.85 2.24
N ILE A 173 -31.24 14.70 1.63
CA ILE A 173 -32.46 14.41 0.85
C ILE A 173 -33.70 14.49 1.73
N SER A 174 -33.67 13.92 2.93
CA SER A 174 -34.78 13.98 3.88
C SER A 174 -35.09 15.42 4.28
N PHE A 175 -34.08 16.25 4.47
CA PHE A 175 -34.22 17.67 4.77
C PHE A 175 -34.83 18.44 3.60
N LEU A 176 -34.31 18.27 2.38
CA LEU A 176 -34.86 18.93 1.19
C LEU A 176 -36.32 18.54 0.92
N THR A 177 -36.65 17.26 1.11
CA THR A 177 -38.02 16.77 0.99
C THR A 177 -38.92 17.34 2.08
N PHE A 178 -38.41 17.44 3.32
CA PHE A 178 -39.13 18.03 4.45
C PHE A 178 -39.41 19.52 4.27
N VAL A 179 -38.48 20.27 3.67
CA VAL A 179 -38.65 21.68 3.29
C VAL A 179 -39.73 21.86 2.21
N GLY A 180 -40.01 20.82 1.44
CA GLY A 180 -41.00 20.86 0.35
C GLY A 180 -40.42 21.31 -0.98
N TYR A 181 -39.12 21.15 -1.21
CA TYR A 181 -38.54 21.32 -2.55
C TYR A 181 -39.19 20.36 -3.54
N LYS A 182 -39.42 20.83 -4.77
CA LYS A 182 -40.01 20.01 -5.83
C LYS A 182 -39.03 18.92 -6.26
N LYS A 183 -39.55 17.83 -6.84
CA LYS A 183 -38.72 16.73 -7.37
C LYS A 183 -37.60 17.21 -8.31
N ARG A 184 -37.85 18.23 -9.14
CA ARG A 184 -36.85 18.82 -10.03
C ARG A 184 -35.72 19.52 -9.27
N GLU A 185 -36.05 20.26 -8.22
CA GLU A 185 -35.07 20.95 -7.37
C GLU A 185 -34.26 19.94 -6.57
N LEU A 186 -34.94 18.92 -6.00
CA LEU A 186 -34.29 17.80 -5.31
C LEU A 186 -33.30 17.06 -6.22
N ALA A 187 -33.65 16.82 -7.49
CA ALA A 187 -32.75 16.19 -8.45
C ALA A 187 -31.52 17.05 -8.73
N ILE A 188 -31.70 18.36 -8.95
CA ILE A 188 -30.58 19.29 -9.22
C ILE A 188 -29.63 19.31 -8.01
N LEU A 189 -30.16 19.57 -6.81
CA LEU A 189 -29.35 19.69 -5.60
C LEU A 189 -28.67 18.36 -5.24
N GLY A 190 -29.37 17.23 -5.41
CA GLY A 190 -28.81 15.90 -5.19
C GLY A 190 -27.68 15.57 -6.17
N ILE A 191 -27.84 15.84 -7.47
CA ILE A 191 -26.78 15.66 -8.47
C ILE A 191 -25.60 16.58 -8.18
N THR A 192 -25.84 17.84 -7.80
CA THR A 192 -24.78 18.77 -7.41
C THR A 192 -23.98 18.23 -6.24
N PHE A 193 -24.63 17.67 -5.22
CA PHE A 193 -23.96 17.07 -4.08
C PHE A 193 -23.08 15.87 -4.50
N ILE A 194 -23.63 14.95 -5.29
CA ILE A 194 -22.89 13.78 -5.79
C ILE A 194 -21.70 14.21 -6.67
N LEU A 195 -21.89 15.23 -7.51
CA LEU A 195 -20.81 15.78 -8.34
C LEU A 195 -19.70 16.41 -7.49
N ALA A 196 -20.06 17.14 -6.43
CA ALA A 196 -19.08 17.69 -5.49
C ALA A 196 -18.24 16.57 -4.86
N VAL A 197 -18.90 15.50 -4.40
CA VAL A 197 -18.25 14.31 -3.84
C VAL A 197 -17.29 13.68 -4.85
N PHE A 198 -17.73 13.43 -6.08
CA PHE A 198 -16.91 12.88 -7.16
C PHE A 198 -15.66 13.75 -7.43
N VAL A 199 -15.85 15.07 -7.60
CA VAL A 199 -14.77 16.00 -7.90
C VAL A 199 -13.75 16.03 -6.76
N THR A 200 -14.21 16.10 -5.51
CA THR A 200 -13.30 16.12 -4.35
C THR A 200 -12.45 14.86 -4.29
N TYR A 201 -13.04 13.67 -4.45
CA TYR A 201 -12.26 12.44 -4.40
C TYR A 201 -11.28 12.32 -5.57
N VAL A 202 -11.65 12.73 -6.78
CA VAL A 202 -10.70 12.83 -7.90
C VAL A 202 -9.53 13.75 -7.53
N LEU A 203 -9.79 14.94 -6.97
CA LEU A 203 -8.73 15.86 -6.53
C LEU A 203 -7.81 15.25 -5.46
N ILE A 204 -8.38 14.53 -4.49
CA ILE A 204 -7.64 13.78 -3.46
C ILE A 204 -6.72 12.74 -4.13
N GLY A 205 -7.24 11.98 -5.10
CA GLY A 205 -6.52 10.93 -5.82
C GLY A 205 -5.41 11.46 -6.73
N LEU A 206 -5.56 12.68 -7.28
CA LEU A 206 -4.54 13.34 -8.12
C LEU A 206 -3.38 13.95 -7.32
N GLY A 207 -3.41 13.88 -5.99
CA GLY A 207 -2.27 14.25 -5.14
C GLY A 207 -2.52 15.37 -4.16
N LEU A 208 -3.75 15.88 -4.06
CA LEU A 208 -4.13 16.79 -2.95
C LEU A 208 -3.85 16.13 -1.59
N PHE A 209 -4.01 14.81 -1.48
CA PHE A 209 -3.69 14.06 -0.25
C PHE A 209 -2.19 14.02 0.08
N LYS A 210 -1.32 13.93 -0.94
CA LYS A 210 0.15 13.96 -0.75
C LYS A 210 0.61 15.33 -0.26
N PHE A 211 -0.04 16.40 -0.74
CA PHE A 211 0.18 17.74 -0.22
C PHE A 211 -0.30 17.87 1.23
N ILE A 212 -1.49 17.37 1.56
CA ILE A 212 -2.02 17.39 2.93
C ILE A 212 -1.12 16.60 3.91
N GLN A 213 -0.63 15.42 3.51
CA GLN A 213 0.27 14.60 4.33
C GLN A 213 1.70 15.16 4.44
N SER A 214 2.12 16.06 3.55
CA SER A 214 3.44 16.71 3.64
C SER A 214 3.54 17.72 4.79
N LEU A 215 2.41 18.06 5.42
CA LEU A 215 2.37 18.89 6.61
C LEU A 215 2.67 18.05 7.85
N GLU A 216 3.75 18.36 8.57
CA GLU A 216 4.13 17.66 9.83
C GLU A 216 3.01 17.69 10.89
N LEU A 217 2.12 18.69 10.83
CA LEU A 217 0.94 18.84 11.70
C LEU A 217 -0.12 17.73 11.49
N PHE A 218 -0.16 17.11 10.30
CA PHE A 218 -1.23 16.20 9.90
C PHE A 218 -1.18 14.87 10.67
N GLY A 219 0.02 14.36 10.97
CA GLY A 219 0.17 13.13 11.76
C GLY A 219 -0.41 13.26 13.17
N PHE A 220 -0.13 14.37 13.85
CA PHE A 220 -0.68 14.67 15.17
C PHE A 220 -2.20 14.92 15.13
N LEU A 221 -2.66 15.73 14.16
CA LEU A 221 -4.07 16.06 14.01
C LEU A 221 -4.93 14.82 13.67
N SER A 222 -4.44 13.98 12.76
CA SER A 222 -5.10 12.72 12.38
C SER A 222 -5.27 11.82 13.60
N LYS A 223 -4.23 11.69 14.45
CA LYS A 223 -4.30 10.90 15.68
C LYS A 223 -5.35 11.42 16.67
N ILE A 224 -5.44 12.75 16.84
CA ILE A 224 -6.48 13.37 17.68
C ILE A 224 -7.86 13.09 17.10
N ILE A 225 -8.07 13.35 15.81
CA ILE A 225 -9.37 13.13 15.16
C ILE A 225 -9.79 11.66 15.30
N TYR A 226 -8.87 10.74 15.11
CA TYR A 226 -9.12 9.31 15.23
C TYR A 226 -9.53 8.90 16.65
N LEU A 227 -8.85 9.41 17.67
CA LEU A 227 -9.16 9.14 19.08
C LEU A 227 -10.52 9.76 19.46
N VAL A 228 -10.82 10.97 18.95
CA VAL A 228 -12.12 11.63 19.14
C VAL A 228 -13.24 10.83 18.48
N ILE A 229 -13.08 10.37 17.24
CA ILE A 229 -14.08 9.54 16.53
C ILE A 229 -14.28 8.21 17.25
N ALA A 230 -13.20 7.54 17.68
CA ALA A 230 -13.30 6.30 18.44
C ALA A 230 -14.04 6.50 19.77
N GLY A 231 -13.74 7.57 20.50
CA GLY A 231 -14.44 7.94 21.73
C GLY A 231 -15.91 8.24 21.49
N LEU A 232 -16.24 9.03 20.47
CA LEU A 232 -17.62 9.32 20.07
C LEU A 232 -18.37 8.06 19.67
N ALA A 233 -17.75 7.15 18.91
CA ALA A 233 -18.35 5.88 18.53
C ALA A 233 -18.68 5.04 19.77
N ILE A 234 -17.77 4.91 20.74
CA ILE A 234 -18.03 4.18 21.99
C ILE A 234 -19.17 4.83 22.77
N ILE A 235 -19.18 6.16 22.91
CA ILE A 235 -20.25 6.90 23.58
C ILE A 235 -21.60 6.65 22.90
N LEU A 236 -21.66 6.76 21.57
CA LEU A 236 -22.87 6.47 20.78
C LEU A 236 -23.30 5.01 20.92
N GLY A 237 -22.36 4.07 20.99
CA GLY A 237 -22.60 2.65 21.27
C GLY A 237 -23.26 2.44 22.63
N ILE A 238 -22.74 3.08 23.69
CA ILE A 238 -23.31 3.02 25.05
C ILE A 238 -24.73 3.56 25.07
N TYR A 239 -24.97 4.74 24.48
CA TYR A 239 -26.31 5.31 24.41
C TYR A 239 -27.27 4.46 23.57
N SER A 240 -26.80 3.85 22.47
CA SER A 240 -27.64 2.98 21.64
C SER A 240 -27.98 1.67 22.36
N LEU A 241 -27.07 1.14 23.18
CA LEU A 241 -27.33 -0.03 24.03
C LEU A 241 -28.30 0.30 25.17
N TYR A 242 -28.15 1.48 25.78
CA TYR A 242 -29.10 2.00 26.77
C TYR A 242 -30.51 2.14 26.17
N ASP A 243 -30.60 2.69 24.96
CA ASP A 243 -31.85 2.83 24.21
C ASP A 243 -32.50 1.48 23.91
N TRP A 244 -31.70 0.49 23.51
CA TRP A 244 -32.17 -0.89 23.33
C TRP A 244 -32.75 -1.44 24.63
N TYR A 245 -32.03 -1.31 25.75
CA TYR A 245 -32.47 -1.80 27.05
C TYR A 245 -33.80 -1.15 27.48
N VAL A 246 -33.88 0.18 27.39
CA VAL A 246 -35.10 0.93 27.76
C VAL A 246 -36.25 0.53 26.84
N TYR A 247 -36.06 0.54 25.52
CA TYR A 247 -37.11 0.20 24.58
C TYR A 247 -37.60 -1.25 24.71
N ASN A 248 -36.69 -2.20 24.98
CA ASN A 248 -37.09 -3.59 25.13
C ASN A 248 -37.90 -3.83 26.43
N LYS A 249 -37.68 -3.00 27.46
CA LYS A 249 -38.38 -3.03 28.74
C LYS A 249 -39.70 -2.25 28.73
N THR A 250 -39.76 -1.10 28.06
CA THR A 250 -40.94 -0.21 28.07
C THR A 250 -41.83 -0.35 26.84
N LYS A 251 -41.30 -0.88 25.73
CA LYS A 251 -41.90 -0.87 24.38
C LYS A 251 -42.32 0.53 23.92
N ASP A 252 -41.85 1.56 24.61
CA ASP A 252 -42.21 2.94 24.42
C ASP A 252 -41.06 3.66 23.69
N PRO A 253 -41.25 4.03 22.40
CA PRO A 253 -40.25 4.80 21.66
C PRO A 253 -40.04 6.20 22.26
N GLU A 254 -40.95 6.67 23.13
CA GLU A 254 -40.85 7.96 23.80
C GLU A 254 -39.98 7.98 25.08
N ARG A 255 -39.22 6.91 25.37
CA ARG A 255 -38.27 6.88 26.52
C ARG A 255 -36.79 6.75 26.13
N ILE A 256 -36.51 6.63 24.83
CA ILE A 256 -35.17 6.50 24.23
C ILE A 256 -34.36 7.81 24.41
N LYS A 257 -33.03 7.79 24.56
CA LYS A 257 -32.18 9.00 24.67
C LYS A 257 -31.62 9.49 23.33
N LEU A 258 -31.15 8.61 22.43
CA LEU A 258 -30.74 9.02 21.07
C LEU A 258 -31.97 9.21 20.18
N ARG A 259 -32.66 10.31 20.41
CA ARG A 259 -33.64 10.91 19.51
C ARG A 259 -33.52 12.41 19.60
N LEU A 260 -33.88 13.09 18.52
CA LEU A 260 -33.88 14.54 18.50
C LEU A 260 -34.90 15.05 19.54
N PRO A 261 -34.50 15.86 20.54
CA PRO A 261 -35.43 16.38 21.54
C PRO A 261 -36.60 17.09 20.87
N ASP A 262 -37.83 16.91 21.37
CA ASP A 262 -39.03 17.48 20.74
C ASP A 262 -38.99 19.01 20.64
N PHE A 263 -38.28 19.65 21.56
CA PHE A 263 -38.01 21.08 21.51
C PHE A 263 -37.11 21.45 20.33
N ILE A 264 -36.03 20.69 20.09
CA ILE A 264 -35.17 20.90 18.92
C ILE A 264 -35.95 20.62 17.66
N LYS A 265 -36.69 19.50 17.59
CA LYS A 265 -37.55 19.14 16.46
C LYS A 265 -38.54 20.26 16.10
N ARG A 266 -39.26 20.82 17.08
CA ARG A 266 -40.22 21.90 16.84
C ARG A 266 -39.54 23.23 16.49
N ARG A 267 -38.36 23.51 17.04
CA ARG A 267 -37.61 24.76 16.80
C ARG A 267 -36.89 24.74 15.45
N THR A 268 -36.29 23.61 15.05
CA THR A 268 -35.80 23.43 13.68
C THR A 268 -36.97 23.43 12.71
N GLN A 269 -38.12 22.81 13.01
CA GLN A 269 -39.30 22.92 12.12
C GLN A 269 -39.76 24.36 11.89
N LYS A 270 -39.81 25.22 12.93
CA LYS A 270 -40.14 26.65 12.78
C LYS A 270 -39.08 27.42 12.00
N ILE A 271 -37.80 27.26 12.34
CA ILE A 271 -36.70 27.97 11.66
C ILE A 271 -36.57 27.50 10.21
N ILE A 272 -36.78 26.21 9.93
CA ILE A 272 -36.75 25.67 8.57
C ILE A 272 -37.97 26.16 7.77
N GLN A 273 -39.14 26.30 8.39
CA GLN A 273 -40.32 26.83 7.70
C GLN A 273 -40.19 28.33 7.37
N ASP A 274 -39.49 29.10 8.22
CA ASP A 274 -39.26 30.54 8.03
C ASP A 274 -38.01 30.86 7.18
N SER A 275 -36.95 30.03 7.22
CA SER A 275 -35.70 30.23 6.46
C SER A 275 -35.62 29.42 5.15
N ALA A 276 -36.29 28.28 5.04
CA ALA A 276 -36.20 27.43 3.85
C ALA A 276 -37.22 27.80 2.75
N ARG A 277 -38.09 28.77 3.03
CA ARG A 277 -38.91 29.47 2.04
C ARG A 277 -38.52 30.94 1.93
N ASP A 278 -37.24 31.25 2.09
CA ASP A 278 -36.72 32.54 1.66
C ASP A 278 -36.73 32.58 0.12
N LYS A 279 -37.85 33.03 -0.43
CA LYS A 279 -38.21 33.03 -1.86
C LYS A 279 -37.21 33.84 -2.72
N ASN A 280 -36.28 34.55 -2.07
CA ASN A 280 -35.22 35.36 -2.69
C ASN A 280 -33.90 34.63 -2.89
N ARG A 281 -33.66 33.46 -2.28
CA ARG A 281 -32.44 32.71 -2.60
C ARG A 281 -32.55 32.13 -3.99
N THR A 282 -31.67 32.57 -4.88
CA THR A 282 -31.61 32.05 -6.24
C THR A 282 -31.19 30.59 -6.21
N MET A 283 -31.68 29.78 -7.15
CA MET A 283 -31.25 28.37 -7.29
C MET A 283 -29.72 28.23 -7.40
N ALA A 284 -29.03 29.26 -7.91
CA ALA A 284 -27.58 29.31 -7.98
C ALA A 284 -26.90 29.34 -6.59
N GLU A 285 -27.41 30.14 -5.65
CA GLU A 285 -26.87 30.19 -4.28
C GLU A 285 -27.03 28.84 -3.55
N LEU A 286 -28.15 28.16 -3.78
CA LEU A 286 -28.40 26.83 -3.23
C LEU A 286 -27.42 25.81 -3.80
N ILE A 287 -27.22 25.80 -5.13
CA ILE A 287 -26.25 24.94 -5.80
C ILE A 287 -24.84 25.14 -5.23
N ILE A 288 -24.40 26.39 -5.08
CA ILE A 288 -23.07 26.72 -4.52
C ILE A 288 -22.95 26.21 -3.08
N THR A 289 -23.96 26.47 -2.25
CA THR A 289 -23.97 26.04 -0.84
C THR A 289 -23.89 24.51 -0.75
N VAL A 290 -24.68 23.81 -1.56
CA VAL A 290 -24.72 22.35 -1.59
C VAL A 290 -23.39 21.79 -2.10
N PHE A 291 -22.83 22.37 -3.15
CA PHE A 291 -21.52 21.96 -3.68
C PHE A 291 -20.42 22.12 -2.63
N LEU A 292 -20.33 23.28 -1.97
CA LEU A 292 -19.36 23.53 -0.90
C LEU A 292 -19.54 22.58 0.28
N SER A 293 -20.80 22.30 0.66
CA SER A 293 -21.09 21.34 1.73
C SER A 293 -20.64 19.92 1.36
N GLY A 294 -20.91 19.48 0.13
CA GLY A 294 -20.47 18.17 -0.38
C GLY A 294 -18.94 18.08 -0.44
N PHE A 295 -18.28 19.16 -0.86
CA PHE A 295 -16.82 19.25 -0.86
C PHE A 295 -16.23 19.09 0.54
N LEU A 296 -16.73 19.86 1.52
CA LEU A 296 -16.23 19.82 2.90
C LEU A 296 -16.50 18.49 3.58
N VAL A 297 -17.70 17.93 3.39
CA VAL A 297 -18.06 16.60 3.91
C VAL A 297 -17.13 15.53 3.34
N SER A 298 -16.85 15.58 2.03
CA SER A 298 -15.95 14.61 1.37
C SER A 298 -14.51 14.71 1.89
N LEU A 299 -14.03 15.91 2.22
CA LEU A 299 -12.73 16.08 2.87
C LEU A 299 -12.70 15.43 4.26
N LEU A 300 -13.75 15.61 5.06
CA LEU A 300 -13.85 14.96 6.37
C LEU A 300 -13.99 13.44 6.24
N GLU A 301 -14.73 12.97 5.25
CA GLU A 301 -14.92 11.56 4.95
C GLU A 301 -13.61 10.89 4.53
N SER A 302 -12.78 11.58 3.75
CA SER A 302 -11.46 11.09 3.32
C SER A 302 -10.53 10.72 4.49
N ILE A 303 -10.79 11.23 5.70
CA ILE A 303 -10.05 10.84 6.91
C ILE A 303 -10.41 9.41 7.33
N CYS A 304 -11.68 9.02 7.16
CA CYS A 304 -12.19 7.70 7.52
C CYS A 304 -11.99 6.68 6.39
N THR A 305 -12.13 7.11 5.13
CA THR A 305 -12.05 6.28 3.91
C THR A 305 -10.68 6.30 3.24
N GLY A 306 -9.81 7.23 3.61
CA GLY A 306 -8.46 7.35 3.06
C GLY A 306 -7.62 6.08 3.22
N GLN A 307 -7.94 5.22 4.20
CA GLN A 307 -7.25 3.96 4.44
C GLN A 307 -7.51 2.90 3.36
N THR A 308 -8.67 2.92 2.69
CA THR A 308 -8.97 2.04 1.55
C THR A 308 -8.62 2.72 0.23
N TYR A 309 -8.88 4.03 0.14
CA TYR A 309 -8.66 4.82 -1.06
C TYR A 309 -7.17 4.95 -1.42
N VAL A 310 -6.32 5.35 -0.46
CA VAL A 310 -4.91 5.71 -0.72
C VAL A 310 -4.06 4.51 -1.14
N PRO A 311 -4.14 3.32 -0.50
CA PRO A 311 -3.40 2.15 -0.97
C PRO A 311 -3.83 1.69 -2.37
N THR A 312 -5.13 1.81 -2.69
CA THR A 312 -5.67 1.45 -3.99
C THR A 312 -5.16 2.38 -5.09
N ILE A 313 -5.12 3.70 -4.83
CA ILE A 313 -4.55 4.66 -5.78
C ILE A 313 -3.01 4.55 -5.85
N ALA A 314 -2.33 4.28 -4.74
CA ALA A 314 -0.89 4.04 -4.72
C ALA A 314 -0.48 2.82 -5.55
N TYR A 315 -1.30 1.76 -5.58
CA TYR A 315 -1.14 0.65 -6.52
C TYR A 315 -1.18 1.15 -7.97
N VAL A 316 -2.25 1.86 -8.33
CA VAL A 316 -2.53 2.27 -9.70
C VAL A 316 -1.47 3.24 -10.26
N VAL A 317 -0.87 4.07 -9.40
CA VAL A 317 0.13 5.09 -9.79
C VAL A 317 1.56 4.52 -9.89
N ARG A 318 1.84 3.36 -9.28
CA ARG A 318 3.21 2.79 -9.24
C ARG A 318 3.67 2.13 -10.53
N GLU A 319 2.79 1.88 -11.49
CA GLU A 319 3.12 1.28 -12.78
C GLU A 319 3.37 2.39 -13.84
N PRO A 320 4.63 2.69 -14.23
CA PRO A 320 4.96 3.83 -15.08
C PRO A 320 4.48 3.71 -16.53
N ASP A 321 4.29 2.50 -17.06
CA ASP A 321 3.87 2.25 -18.45
C ASP A 321 2.37 2.46 -18.69
N LEU A 322 1.59 2.76 -17.65
CA LEU A 322 0.12 2.79 -17.70
C LEU A 322 -0.49 4.06 -17.11
N ARG A 323 0.20 5.21 -17.14
CA ARG A 323 -0.34 6.49 -16.63
C ARG A 323 -1.72 6.85 -17.19
N ALA A 324 -2.02 6.56 -18.45
CA ALA A 324 -3.36 6.76 -19.03
C ALA A 324 -4.40 5.79 -18.46
N SER A 325 -4.03 4.53 -18.18
CA SER A 325 -4.88 3.56 -17.49
C SER A 325 -5.07 3.91 -16.01
N ALA A 326 -4.11 4.59 -15.39
CA ALA A 326 -4.21 5.03 -14.00
C ALA A 326 -5.37 6.01 -13.77
N PHE A 327 -5.57 6.97 -14.68
CA PHE A 327 -6.75 7.83 -14.68
C PHE A 327 -8.05 7.04 -14.90
N GLY A 328 -8.01 5.99 -15.73
CA GLY A 328 -9.16 5.09 -15.96
C GLY A 328 -9.58 4.33 -14.69
N TYR A 329 -8.62 3.76 -13.96
CA TYR A 329 -8.89 3.09 -12.69
C TYR A 329 -9.34 4.06 -11.59
N LEU A 330 -8.75 5.26 -11.53
CA LEU A 330 -9.20 6.33 -10.63
C LEU A 330 -10.65 6.73 -10.93
N ALA A 331 -10.99 6.95 -12.20
CA ALA A 331 -12.35 7.26 -12.60
C ALA A 331 -13.32 6.11 -12.28
N LEU A 332 -12.92 4.86 -12.56
CA LEU A 332 -13.73 3.68 -12.27
C LEU A 332 -14.03 3.54 -10.77
N TYR A 333 -13.02 3.70 -9.92
CA TYR A 333 -13.20 3.72 -8.46
C TYR A 333 -14.24 4.77 -8.06
N ASN A 334 -14.05 6.01 -8.52
CA ASN A 334 -14.90 7.15 -8.16
C ASN A 334 -16.34 6.97 -8.67
N ILE A 335 -16.54 6.37 -9.85
CA ILE A 335 -17.86 6.02 -10.38
C ILE A 335 -18.54 4.98 -9.48
N MET A 336 -17.81 3.93 -9.09
CA MET A 336 -18.36 2.88 -8.21
C MET A 336 -18.64 3.42 -6.80
N PHE A 337 -17.87 4.39 -6.33
CA PHE A 337 -18.07 5.10 -5.06
C PHE A 337 -19.36 5.94 -5.05
N ILE A 338 -19.65 6.68 -6.13
CA ILE A 338 -20.88 7.48 -6.20
C ILE A 338 -22.13 6.65 -6.55
N LEU A 339 -21.97 5.41 -6.99
CA LEU A 339 -23.09 4.58 -7.45
C LEU A 339 -24.14 4.35 -6.34
N PRO A 340 -23.80 3.96 -5.10
CA PRO A 340 -24.78 3.85 -4.01
C PRO A 340 -25.50 5.18 -3.73
N LEU A 341 -24.78 6.31 -3.79
CA LEU A 341 -25.36 7.64 -3.59
C LEU A 341 -26.38 8.00 -4.68
N ALA A 342 -26.06 7.68 -5.93
CA ALA A 342 -26.99 7.86 -7.06
C ALA A 342 -28.24 6.99 -6.91
N VAL A 343 -28.09 5.73 -6.47
CA VAL A 343 -29.23 4.83 -6.20
C VAL A 343 -30.16 5.40 -5.13
N ILE A 344 -29.61 5.96 -4.06
CA ILE A 344 -30.40 6.59 -2.98
C ILE A 344 -31.15 7.83 -3.49
N LEU A 345 -30.49 8.68 -4.28
CA LEU A 345 -31.13 9.84 -4.88
C LEU A 345 -32.29 9.42 -5.79
N ILE A 346 -32.11 8.40 -6.63
CA ILE A 346 -33.16 7.87 -7.50
C ILE A 346 -34.33 7.33 -6.66
N ALA A 347 -34.05 6.54 -5.63
CA ALA A 347 -35.06 6.01 -4.72
C ALA A 347 -35.88 7.14 -4.04
N ALA A 348 -35.20 8.21 -3.64
CA ALA A 348 -35.86 9.37 -3.06
C ALA A 348 -36.74 10.14 -4.06
N LEU A 349 -36.29 10.31 -5.31
CA LEU A 349 -37.07 10.95 -6.38
C LEU A 349 -38.33 10.17 -6.77
N GLN A 350 -38.26 8.83 -6.67
CA GLN A 350 -39.40 7.94 -6.84
C GLN A 350 -40.43 8.06 -5.70
N GLY A 351 -40.08 8.79 -4.64
CA GLY A 351 -40.97 9.00 -3.50
C GLY A 351 -41.14 7.74 -2.67
N VAL A 352 -40.06 6.94 -2.52
CA VAL A 352 -40.00 5.90 -1.49
C VAL A 352 -40.28 6.57 -0.16
N ASN A 353 -41.55 6.45 0.27
CA ASN A 353 -42.10 7.29 1.31
C ASN A 353 -41.47 6.89 2.64
N SER A 354 -40.86 7.86 3.32
CA SER A 354 -40.27 7.72 4.65
C SER A 354 -41.23 7.14 5.68
N GLU A 355 -42.55 7.16 5.45
CA GLU A 355 -43.55 6.53 6.33
C GLU A 355 -43.50 5.01 6.35
N ALA A 356 -43.40 4.34 5.20
CA ALA A 356 -43.33 2.87 5.16
C ALA A 356 -42.02 2.38 5.78
N PHE A 357 -40.90 3.03 5.43
CA PHE A 357 -39.60 2.77 6.04
C PHE A 357 -39.61 3.08 7.55
N SER A 358 -40.20 4.20 7.96
CA SER A 358 -40.35 4.57 9.38
C SER A 358 -41.25 3.61 10.15
N LYS A 359 -42.26 3.00 9.51
CA LYS A 359 -43.15 2.02 10.14
C LYS A 359 -42.44 0.67 10.34
N ILE A 360 -41.70 0.22 9.34
CA ILE A 360 -40.81 -0.96 9.43
C ILE A 360 -39.70 -0.73 10.46
N ALA A 361 -39.05 0.43 10.43
CA ALA A 361 -38.00 0.80 11.38
C ALA A 361 -38.54 0.94 12.82
N ARG A 362 -39.78 1.42 12.99
CA ARG A 362 -40.46 1.44 14.30
C ARG A 362 -40.79 0.03 14.80
N GLY A 363 -41.21 -0.88 13.92
CA GLY A 363 -41.48 -2.28 14.26
C GLY A 363 -40.23 -3.06 14.70
N HIS A 364 -39.06 -2.70 14.17
CA HIS A 364 -37.78 -3.33 14.49
C HIS A 364 -36.82 -2.44 15.29
N LEU A 365 -37.35 -1.41 15.98
CA LEU A 365 -36.53 -0.37 16.61
C LEU A 365 -35.55 -0.93 17.65
N GLY A 366 -35.97 -1.93 18.42
CA GLY A 366 -35.09 -2.63 19.36
C GLY A 366 -33.93 -3.32 18.66
N THR A 367 -34.20 -4.14 17.64
CA THR A 367 -33.17 -4.84 16.87
C THR A 367 -32.21 -3.86 16.19
N ILE A 368 -32.74 -2.77 15.62
CA ILE A 368 -31.95 -1.74 14.97
C ILE A 368 -30.99 -1.08 15.98
N LYS A 369 -31.48 -0.72 17.18
CA LYS A 369 -30.65 -0.10 18.24
C LYS A 369 -29.56 -1.03 18.78
N LEU A 370 -29.85 -2.33 18.88
CA LEU A 370 -28.86 -3.34 19.26
C LEU A 370 -27.79 -3.50 18.18
N LEU A 371 -28.19 -3.59 16.90
CA LEU A 371 -27.26 -3.68 15.77
C LEU A 371 -26.40 -2.41 15.63
N THR A 372 -26.98 -1.22 15.80
CA THR A 372 -26.21 0.03 15.78
C THR A 372 -25.26 0.15 16.98
N ALA A 373 -25.65 -0.33 18.17
CA ALA A 373 -24.74 -0.40 19.31
C ALA A 373 -23.55 -1.33 19.02
N GLY A 374 -23.82 -2.54 18.50
CA GLY A 374 -22.79 -3.50 18.10
C GLY A 374 -21.85 -2.92 17.03
N LEU A 375 -22.41 -2.26 16.01
CA LEU A 375 -21.63 -1.58 14.96
C LEU A 375 -20.72 -0.50 15.54
N PHE A 376 -21.24 0.38 16.40
CA PHE A 376 -20.45 1.46 16.98
C PHE A 376 -19.37 0.97 17.96
N PHE A 377 -19.64 -0.07 18.74
CA PHE A 377 -18.61 -0.69 19.57
C PHE A 377 -17.55 -1.38 18.72
N LEU A 378 -17.95 -2.14 17.71
CA LEU A 378 -17.01 -2.78 16.78
C LEU A 378 -16.13 -1.72 16.11
N LEU A 379 -16.74 -0.64 15.60
CA LEU A 379 -16.01 0.47 14.99
C LEU A 379 -15.07 1.14 16.00
N GLY A 380 -15.56 1.54 17.18
CA GLY A 380 -14.74 2.19 18.19
C GLY A 380 -13.55 1.34 18.66
N ILE A 381 -13.78 0.04 18.89
CA ILE A 381 -12.73 -0.92 19.27
C ILE A 381 -11.75 -1.11 18.11
N LEU A 382 -12.25 -1.33 16.89
CA LEU A 382 -11.41 -1.51 15.71
C LEU A 382 -10.54 -0.27 15.48
N LEU A 383 -11.08 0.94 15.65
CA LEU A 383 -10.30 2.17 15.58
C LEU A 383 -9.25 2.21 16.71
N LEU A 384 -9.55 1.84 17.94
CA LEU A 384 -8.52 1.82 19.01
C LEU A 384 -7.41 0.78 18.79
N PHE A 385 -7.72 -0.37 18.20
CA PHE A 385 -6.77 -1.47 17.98
C PHE A 385 -6.08 -1.45 16.61
N ALA A 386 -6.66 -0.79 15.61
CA ALA A 386 -5.99 -0.52 14.37
C ALA A 386 -4.75 0.31 14.71
N LYS A 387 -3.57 -0.31 14.59
CA LYS A 387 -2.26 0.38 14.59
C LYS A 387 -2.23 1.35 13.41
N GLY A 388 -2.92 2.48 13.55
CA GLY A 388 -3.13 3.50 12.52
C GLY A 388 -2.64 4.87 12.99
N GLY A 389 -1.46 4.90 13.59
CA GLY A 389 -0.81 6.12 14.06
C GLY A 389 0.69 5.95 14.21
N ILE A 390 1.36 5.46 13.15
CA ILE A 390 2.77 5.71 12.84
C ILE A 390 2.82 6.08 11.36
#